data_AF-A0A7V4APP1-F1
#
_entry.id   AF-A0A7V4APP1-F1
#
_cell.length_a   1.000
_cell.length_b   1.000
_cell.length_c   1.000
_cell.angle_alpha   90.00
_cell.angle_beta   90.00
_cell.angle_gamma   90.00
#
_symmetry.space_group_name_H-M   'P 1'
#
loop_
_entity.id
_entity.type
_entity.pdbx_description
1 polymer ?
#
loop_
_entity_poly.entity_id
_entity_poly.type
_entity_poly.pdbx_seq_one_letter_code
_entity_poly.pdbx_strand_id
1 'polypeptide(L)'
;MREDPAVLFLEDEALTDGLTDEEAEALLSWLLDLAREASPSQLAHLRRLGHEITRLSRDYGLPVEELIGLVELAWGETDAPGLQA
;
A
#
# COMPACT_ATOMS: atom_id res chain seq x y z
N MET A 1 -11.39 -10.40 -18.67
CA MET A 1 -9.92 -10.37 -18.80
C MET A 1 -9.36 -10.02 -17.44
N ARG A 2 -8.32 -10.70 -16.96
CA ARG A 2 -7.63 -10.29 -15.74
C ARG A 2 -6.84 -9.04 -16.13
N GLU A 3 -7.21 -7.87 -15.61
CA GLU A 3 -6.37 -6.68 -15.76
C GLU A 3 -5.01 -6.98 -15.13
N ASP A 4 -3.94 -6.61 -15.82
CA ASP A 4 -2.59 -6.76 -15.32
C ASP A 4 -2.41 -5.79 -14.15
N PRO A 5 -2.07 -6.26 -12.93
CA PRO A 5 -1.84 -5.38 -11.79
C PRO A 5 -0.79 -4.31 -12.06
N ALA A 6 0.19 -4.58 -12.92
CA ALA A 6 1.19 -3.59 -13.33
C ALA A 6 0.54 -2.40 -14.03
N VAL A 7 -0.43 -2.65 -14.91
CA VAL A 7 -1.18 -1.58 -15.59
C VAL A 7 -2.02 -0.79 -14.58
N LEU A 8 -2.66 -1.48 -13.64
CA LEU A 8 -3.53 -0.83 -12.65
C LEU A 8 -2.80 0.16 -11.73
N PHE A 9 -1.58 -0.17 -11.29
CA PHE A 9 -0.84 0.67 -10.34
C PHE A 9 0.16 1.61 -11.01
N LEU A 10 0.86 1.17 -12.06
CA LEU A 10 1.91 1.99 -12.68
C LEU A 10 1.36 3.11 -13.56
N GLU A 11 0.15 2.96 -14.11
CA GLU A 11 -0.51 4.02 -14.89
C GLU A 11 -1.32 4.98 -14.03
N ASP A 12 -1.44 4.72 -12.73
CA ASP A 12 -2.18 5.58 -11.82
C ASP A 12 -1.27 6.64 -11.19
N GLU A 13 -1.14 7.78 -11.86
CA GLU A 13 -0.33 8.92 -11.39
C GLU A 13 -0.71 9.39 -9.98
N ALA A 14 -1.95 9.19 -9.53
CA ALA A 14 -2.39 9.59 -8.20
C ALA A 14 -1.88 8.66 -7.08
N LEU A 15 -1.21 7.55 -7.39
CA LEU A 15 -0.52 6.72 -6.40
C LEU A 15 0.85 7.29 -6.02
N THR A 16 1.46 8.11 -6.87
CA THR A 16 2.81 8.64 -6.63
C THR A 16 2.85 10.17 -6.51
N ASP A 17 1.70 10.84 -6.67
CA ASP A 17 1.57 12.29 -6.54
C ASP A 17 2.08 12.80 -5.18
N GLY A 18 3.13 13.62 -5.24
CA GLY A 18 3.73 14.27 -4.07
C GLY A 18 4.70 13.39 -3.26
N LEU A 19 4.97 12.15 -3.69
CA LEU A 19 5.99 11.29 -3.10
C LEU A 19 7.38 11.56 -3.70
N THR A 20 8.44 11.21 -2.98
CA THR A 20 9.77 11.08 -3.61
C THR A 20 9.84 9.84 -4.49
N ASP A 21 10.88 9.76 -5.34
CA ASP A 21 11.10 8.58 -6.19
C ASP A 21 11.26 7.31 -5.33
N GLU A 22 11.97 7.40 -4.19
CA GLU A 22 12.15 6.28 -3.27
C GLU A 22 10.83 5.85 -2.60
N GLU A 23 10.02 6.82 -2.17
CA GLU A 23 8.70 6.56 -1.57
C GLU A 23 7.72 5.96 -2.58
N ALA A 24 7.73 6.45 -3.80
CA ALA A 24 6.94 5.92 -4.90
C ALA A 24 7.36 4.48 -5.24
N GLU A 25 8.66 4.21 -5.32
CA GLU A 25 9.20 2.86 -5.56
C GLU A 25 8.79 1.90 -4.45
N ALA A 26 8.90 2.31 -3.18
CA ALA A 26 8.52 1.51 -2.03
C ALA A 26 7.01 1.15 -2.07
N LEU A 27 6.14 2.14 -2.28
CA LEU A 27 4.70 1.92 -2.36
C LEU A 27 4.30 1.01 -3.51
N LEU A 28 4.79 1.29 -4.72
CA LEU A 28 4.43 0.53 -5.92
C LEU A 28 4.94 -0.91 -5.84
N SER A 29 6.17 -1.11 -5.37
CA SER A 29 6.73 -2.46 -5.19
C SER A 29 5.89 -3.30 -4.22
N TRP A 30 5.51 -2.71 -3.09
CA TRP A 30 4.67 -3.37 -2.09
C TRP A 30 3.27 -3.71 -2.62
N LEU A 31 2.60 -2.77 -3.31
CA LEU A 31 1.29 -3.02 -3.92
C LEU A 31 1.34 -4.12 -4.99
N LEU A 32 2.39 -4.14 -5.82
CA LEU A 32 2.59 -5.15 -6.85
C LEU A 32 2.83 -6.53 -6.26
N ASP A 33 3.60 -6.63 -5.18
CA ASP A 33 3.82 -7.90 -4.48
C ASP A 33 2.51 -8.45 -3.89
N LEU A 34 1.71 -7.63 -3.20
CA LEU A 34 0.39 -8.01 -2.69
C LEU A 34 -0.57 -8.44 -3.81
N ALA A 35 -0.48 -7.77 -4.96
CA ALA A 35 -1.38 -8.02 -6.08
C ALA A 35 -1.13 -9.34 -6.82
N ARG A 36 0.04 -9.98 -6.65
CA ARG A 36 0.35 -11.28 -7.27
C ARG A 36 -0.64 -12.37 -6.89
N GLU A 37 -1.14 -12.32 -5.66
CA GLU A 37 -2.06 -13.31 -5.11
C GLU A 37 -3.51 -12.80 -5.00
N ALA A 38 -3.75 -11.54 -5.35
CA ALA A 38 -5.04 -10.90 -5.21
C ALA A 38 -6.06 -11.37 -6.26
N SER A 39 -7.31 -11.51 -5.81
CA SER A 39 -8.48 -11.56 -6.68
C SER A 39 -8.80 -10.17 -7.26
N PRO A 40 -9.54 -10.06 -8.39
CA PRO A 40 -9.89 -8.76 -8.98
C PRO A 40 -10.59 -7.79 -8.01
N SER A 41 -11.46 -8.28 -7.11
CA SER A 41 -12.08 -7.44 -6.08
C SER A 41 -11.09 -6.93 -5.04
N GLN A 42 -10.04 -7.70 -4.74
CA GLN A 42 -8.97 -7.27 -3.83
C GLN A 42 -8.05 -6.24 -4.50
N LEU A 43 -7.82 -6.31 -5.81
CA LEU A 43 -7.03 -5.30 -6.54
C LEU A 43 -7.62 -3.88 -6.41
N ALA A 44 -8.95 -3.75 -6.51
CA ALA A 44 -9.62 -2.46 -6.30
C ALA A 44 -9.44 -1.92 -4.88
N HIS A 45 -9.37 -2.80 -3.86
CA HIS A 45 -9.10 -2.40 -2.48
C HIS A 45 -7.63 -2.01 -2.27
N LEU A 46 -6.69 -2.76 -2.85
CA LEU A 46 -5.26 -2.43 -2.81
C LEU A 46 -4.98 -1.07 -3.47
N ARG A 47 -5.62 -0.77 -4.60
CA ARG A 47 -5.52 0.55 -5.23
C ARG A 47 -6.01 1.67 -4.32
N ARG A 48 -7.16 1.48 -3.68
CA ARG A 48 -7.70 2.45 -2.72
C ARG A 48 -6.77 2.66 -1.53
N LEU A 49 -6.22 1.57 -0.98
CA LEU A 49 -5.25 1.62 0.09
C LEU A 49 -4.01 2.42 -0.31
N GLY A 50 -3.47 2.15 -1.51
CA GLY A 50 -2.34 2.90 -2.06
C GLY A 50 -2.60 4.40 -2.05
N HIS A 51 -3.75 4.85 -2.56
CA HIS A 51 -4.12 6.26 -2.52
C HIS A 51 -4.21 6.85 -1.12
N GLU A 52 -4.71 6.08 -0.14
CA GLU A 52 -4.77 6.54 1.24
C GLU A 52 -3.37 6.68 1.85
N ILE A 53 -2.44 5.78 1.54
CA ILE A 53 -1.04 5.89 1.95
C ILE A 53 -0.40 7.13 1.31
N THR A 54 -0.56 7.32 0.00
CA THR A 54 -0.07 8.51 -0.72
C THR A 54 -0.64 9.79 -0.12
N ARG A 55 -1.94 9.84 0.14
CA ARG A 55 -2.61 10.98 0.77
C ARG A 55 -2.05 11.27 2.16
N LEU A 56 -1.87 10.25 2.98
CA LEU A 56 -1.34 10.41 4.33
C LEU A 56 0.11 10.91 4.32
N SER A 57 0.95 10.35 3.43
CA SER A 57 2.32 10.80 3.26
C SER A 57 2.37 12.25 2.79
N ARG A 58 1.64 12.60 1.72
CA ARG A 58 1.61 13.95 1.15
C ARG A 58 1.04 15.00 2.10
N ASP A 59 -0.10 14.72 2.74
CA ASP A 59 -0.83 15.72 3.51
C ASP A 59 -0.25 15.90 4.93
N TYR A 60 0.43 14.88 5.48
CA TYR A 60 0.96 14.90 6.86
C TYR A 60 2.47 14.71 6.97
N GLY A 61 3.18 14.49 5.86
CA GLY A 61 4.65 14.29 5.84
C GLY A 61 5.10 12.98 6.50
N LEU A 62 4.25 11.94 6.47
CA LEU A 62 4.57 10.63 7.04
C LEU A 62 5.35 9.78 6.03
N PRO A 63 6.45 9.11 6.43
CA PRO A 63 7.19 8.23 5.52
C PRO A 63 6.31 7.07 5.02
N VAL A 64 6.34 6.81 3.72
CA VAL A 64 5.57 5.71 3.11
C VAL A 64 5.89 4.36 3.75
N GLU A 65 7.16 4.07 4.01
CA GLU A 65 7.59 2.81 4.64
C GLU A 65 7.01 2.63 6.05
N GLU A 66 6.88 3.71 6.83
CA GLU A 66 6.25 3.66 8.16
C GLU A 66 4.75 3.36 8.06
N LEU A 67 4.05 4.00 7.10
CA LEU A 67 2.64 3.76 6.84
C LEU A 67 2.39 2.31 6.38
N ILE A 68 3.24 1.78 5.49
CA ILE A 68 3.22 0.37 5.09
C ILE A 68 3.39 -0.53 6.32
N GLY A 69 4.39 -0.27 7.16
CA GLY A 69 4.64 -1.06 8.37
C GLY A 69 3.46 -1.05 9.35
N LEU A 70 2.75 0.07 9.50
CA LEU A 70 1.53 0.14 10.32
C LEU A 70 0.40 -0.72 9.76
N VAL A 71 0.26 -0.71 8.43
CA VAL A 71 -0.74 -1.50 7.73
C VAL A 71 -0.44 -3.00 7.83
N GLU A 72 0.82 -3.40 7.66
CA GLU A 72 1.28 -4.78 7.86
C GLU A 72 1.08 -5.25 9.30
N LEU A 73 1.38 -4.39 10.28
CA LEU A 73 1.13 -4.67 11.70
C LEU A 73 -0.36 -4.90 11.97
N ALA A 74 -1.24 -4.11 11.35
CA ALA A 74 -2.68 -4.26 11.48
C ALA A 74 -3.23 -5.50 10.77
N TRP A 75 -2.57 -5.99 9.73
CA TRP A 75 -2.95 -7.21 8.99
C TRP A 75 -2.38 -8.50 9.55
N GLY A 76 -1.25 -8.46 10.24
CA GLY A 76 -0.67 -9.63 10.88
C GLY A 76 -1.61 -10.22 11.93
N GLU A 77 -1.57 -11.55 12.09
CA GLU A 77 -2.13 -12.18 13.29
C GLU A 77 -1.41 -11.61 14.52
N THR A 78 -2.19 -11.08 15.44
CA THR A 78 -1.74 -10.52 16.70
C THR A 78 -1.09 -11.60 17.57
N ASP A 79 0.19 -11.89 17.39
CA ASP A 79 1.06 -12.24 18.51
C ASP A 79 1.56 -10.93 19.12
N ALA A 80 0.66 -10.08 19.61
CA ALA A 80 1.06 -9.01 20.52
C ALA A 80 1.29 -9.67 21.89
N PRO A 81 2.55 -9.87 22.33
CA PRO A 81 2.80 -10.40 23.65
C PRO A 81 2.68 -9.21 24.61
N GLY A 82 1.56 -9.14 25.34
CA GLY A 82 1.51 -8.27 26.52
C GLY A 82 0.22 -7.50 26.76
N LEU A 83 -0.92 -8.19 26.82
CA LEU A 83 -1.96 -7.86 27.79
C LEU A 83 -2.57 -9.16 28.33
N GLN A 84 -1.74 -9.94 29.03
CA GLN A 84 -2.27 -10.89 30.02
C GLN A 84 -2.69 -10.06 31.23
N ALA A 85 -4.00 -9.87 31.36
CA ALA A 85 -4.65 -9.28 32.54
C ALA A 85 -4.55 -10.22 33.76
#